data_AF-A0A0K8VA05-F1
#
_entry.id   AF-A0A0K8VA05-F1
#
_cell.length_a   1.000
_cell.length_b   1.000
_cell.length_c   1.000
_cell.angle_alpha   90.00
_cell.angle_beta   90.00
_cell.angle_gamma   90.00
#
_symmetry.space_group_name_H-M   'P 1'
#
loop_
_entity.id
_entity.type
_entity.pdbx_description
1 polymer ?
#
loop_
_entity_poly.entity_id
_entity_poly.type
_entity_poly.pdbx_seq_one_letter_code
_entity_poly.pdbx_strand_id
1 'polypeptide(L)'
;ELSYYGTSAEERPIVLVGQGITYDSGGLCLKELQELVHMRGDMTGAAVVVAACRAIAGLRLPVNIRGLIPLCENVIGCNSFRPGDCTKTMNGKYIEIQGTNHEDVLVLADALLYAQNFCPKFIVDIGTTSGMMRNALDEAACGVFTNSE
;
A
#
# COMPACT_ATOMS: atom_id res chain seq x y z
N GLU A 1 11.50 -3.37 -3.33
CA GLU A 1 11.93 -1.97 -3.12
C GLU A 1 12.55 -1.43 -4.40
N LEU A 2 12.32 -0.14 -4.69
CA LEU A 2 12.89 0.60 -5.81
C LEU A 2 13.61 1.85 -5.29
N SER A 3 14.67 2.29 -5.96
CA SER A 3 15.36 3.53 -5.62
C SER A 3 15.79 4.31 -6.87
N TYR A 4 15.70 5.63 -6.78
CA TYR A 4 16.18 6.56 -7.79
C TYR A 4 16.87 7.74 -7.11
N TYR A 5 18.08 8.06 -7.54
CA TYR A 5 18.90 9.13 -7.01
C TYR A 5 19.21 10.15 -8.11
N GLY A 6 18.35 11.17 -8.22
CA GLY A 6 18.50 12.25 -9.19
C GLY A 6 19.30 13.46 -8.68
N THR A 7 19.64 13.49 -7.38
CA THR A 7 20.37 14.57 -6.71
C THR A 7 21.44 13.99 -5.76
N SER A 8 22.04 14.81 -4.91
CA SER A 8 23.02 14.39 -3.89
C SER A 8 22.48 13.23 -3.05
N ALA A 9 23.31 12.24 -2.77
CA ALA A 9 22.95 11.10 -1.93
C ALA A 9 22.61 11.49 -0.48
N GLU A 10 23.08 12.65 -0.02
CA GLU A 10 22.78 13.19 1.31
C GLU A 10 21.37 13.81 1.41
N GLU A 11 20.75 14.11 0.27
CA GLU A 11 19.44 14.72 0.25
C GLU A 11 18.36 13.68 0.61
N ARG A 12 17.56 13.98 1.64
CA ARG A 12 16.49 13.10 2.13
C ARG A 12 15.53 12.72 0.98
N PRO A 13 15.17 11.45 0.83
CA PRO A 13 14.31 11.01 -0.26
C PRO A 13 12.84 11.32 0.00
N ILE A 14 12.05 11.31 -1.07
CA ILE A 14 10.59 11.12 -1.01
C ILE A 14 10.33 9.62 -1.01
N VAL A 15 9.46 9.14 -0.12
CA VAL A 15 9.07 7.72 -0.11
C VAL A 15 7.65 7.58 -0.64
N LEU A 16 7.50 6.75 -1.66
CA LEU A 16 6.21 6.33 -2.21
C LEU A 16 5.93 4.90 -1.77
N VAL A 17 4.79 4.66 -1.14
CA VAL A 17 4.36 3.32 -0.70
C VAL A 17 3.13 2.91 -1.48
N GLY A 18 3.15 1.74 -2.11
CA GLY A 18 2.03 1.26 -2.91
C GLY A 18 1.49 -0.05 -2.37
N GLN A 19 0.20 -0.10 -2.02
CA GLN A 19 -0.49 -1.35 -1.70
C GLN A 19 -0.36 -2.32 -2.88
N GLY A 20 0.10 -3.54 -2.60
CA GLY A 20 0.42 -4.53 -3.62
C GLY A 20 -0.30 -5.86 -3.42
N ILE A 21 -1.60 -5.85 -3.13
CA ILE A 21 -2.37 -7.09 -3.04
C ILE A 21 -2.67 -7.58 -4.47
N THR A 22 -1.97 -8.61 -4.94
CA THR A 22 -2.05 -9.03 -6.35
C THR A 22 -3.38 -9.71 -6.68
N TYR A 23 -4.02 -10.27 -5.67
CA TYR A 23 -5.39 -10.75 -5.73
C TYR A 23 -5.98 -10.79 -4.32
N ASP A 24 -7.17 -10.21 -4.16
CA ASP A 24 -7.87 -10.13 -2.88
C ASP A 24 -9.19 -10.90 -2.91
N SER A 25 -9.23 -12.10 -2.32
CA SER A 25 -10.49 -12.82 -2.11
C SER A 25 -11.21 -12.39 -0.83
N GLY A 26 -10.60 -11.56 0.01
CA GLY A 26 -11.05 -11.21 1.36
C GLY A 26 -10.61 -12.22 2.44
N GLY A 27 -9.82 -13.25 2.10
CA GLY A 27 -9.46 -14.32 3.04
C GLY A 27 -10.69 -15.08 3.55
N LEU A 28 -10.77 -15.35 4.86
CA LEU A 28 -11.93 -16.03 5.47
C LEU A 28 -13.20 -15.16 5.49
N CYS A 29 -13.07 -13.84 5.48
CA CYS A 29 -14.13 -12.88 5.19
C CYS A 29 -14.32 -12.74 3.67
N LEU A 30 -14.70 -13.84 3.03
CA LEU A 30 -14.77 -13.98 1.57
C LEU A 30 -15.68 -12.91 0.94
N LYS A 31 -15.19 -12.28 -0.12
CA LYS A 31 -15.96 -11.32 -0.93
C LYS A 31 -17.03 -12.02 -1.79
N GLU A 32 -18.01 -11.26 -2.23
CA GLU A 32 -19.02 -11.74 -3.17
C GLU A 32 -18.45 -11.95 -4.57
N LEU A 33 -19.04 -12.86 -5.35
CA LEU A 33 -18.55 -13.23 -6.69
C LEU A 33 -18.36 -12.03 -7.62
N GLN A 34 -19.26 -11.04 -7.54
CA GLN A 34 -19.20 -9.84 -8.38
C GLN A 34 -17.97 -8.98 -8.06
N GLU A 35 -17.55 -8.95 -6.80
CA GLU A 35 -16.37 -8.19 -6.36
C GLU A 35 -15.09 -8.89 -6.84
N LEU A 36 -15.02 -10.22 -6.69
CA LEU A 36 -13.84 -11.04 -7.03
C LEU A 36 -13.33 -10.83 -8.46
N VAL A 37 -14.22 -10.59 -9.43
CA VAL A 37 -13.86 -10.33 -10.83
C VAL A 37 -12.92 -9.13 -10.99
N HIS A 38 -12.94 -8.18 -10.05
CA HIS A 38 -12.15 -6.96 -10.09
C HIS A 38 -10.88 -7.02 -9.23
N MET A 39 -10.74 -8.03 -8.36
CA MET A 39 -9.72 -8.05 -7.30
C MET A 39 -8.29 -8.32 -7.76
N ARG A 40 -8.08 -8.70 -9.03
CA ARG A 40 -6.75 -8.61 -9.67
C ARG A 40 -6.21 -7.18 -9.73
N GLY A 41 -7.09 -6.18 -9.58
CA GLY A 41 -6.77 -4.77 -9.58
C GLY A 41 -6.35 -4.22 -8.22
N ASP A 42 -6.33 -5.04 -7.16
CA ASP A 42 -6.05 -4.57 -5.79
C ASP A 42 -4.56 -4.25 -5.51
N MET A 43 -3.75 -4.35 -6.57
CA MET A 43 -2.35 -3.91 -6.63
C MET A 43 -2.20 -2.58 -7.40
N THR A 44 -3.29 -1.86 -7.68
CA THR A 44 -3.22 -0.61 -8.45
C THR A 44 -2.36 0.44 -7.75
N GLY A 45 -2.37 0.51 -6.41
CA GLY A 45 -1.47 1.39 -5.64
C GLY A 45 0.01 1.13 -5.95
N ALA A 46 0.42 -0.14 -5.90
CA ALA A 46 1.74 -0.59 -6.34
C ALA A 46 2.05 -0.21 -7.79
N ALA A 47 1.10 -0.44 -8.71
CA ALA A 47 1.26 -0.12 -10.12
C ALA A 47 1.52 1.38 -10.34
N VAL A 48 0.79 2.25 -9.65
CA VAL A 48 0.96 3.71 -9.69
C VAL A 48 2.34 4.11 -9.18
N VAL A 49 2.80 3.54 -8.07
CA VAL A 49 4.15 3.81 -7.54
C VAL A 49 5.24 3.39 -8.53
N VAL A 50 5.15 2.19 -9.12
CA VAL A 50 6.11 1.74 -10.14
C VAL A 50 6.11 2.68 -11.36
N ALA A 51 4.92 3.04 -11.85
CA ALA A 51 4.77 3.93 -12.99
C ALA A 51 5.35 5.32 -12.71
N ALA A 52 5.08 5.88 -11.53
CA ALA A 52 5.62 7.16 -11.09
C ALA A 52 7.15 7.12 -11.01
N CYS A 53 7.73 6.11 -10.34
CA CYS A 53 9.19 5.95 -10.26
C CYS A 53 9.81 5.83 -11.66
N ARG A 54 9.20 5.06 -12.57
CA ARG A 54 9.66 4.92 -13.96
C ARG A 54 9.61 6.25 -14.71
N ALA A 55 8.53 7.02 -14.58
CA ALA A 55 8.38 8.31 -15.22
C ALA A 55 9.44 9.31 -14.70
N ILE A 56 9.63 9.35 -13.37
CA ILE A 56 10.59 10.24 -12.72
C ILE A 56 12.03 9.94 -13.17
N ALA A 57 12.41 8.66 -13.20
CA ALA A 57 13.71 8.24 -13.71
C ALA A 57 13.88 8.54 -15.20
N GLY A 58 12.83 8.32 -16.01
CA GLY A 58 12.82 8.61 -17.44
C GLY A 58 12.98 10.10 -17.76
N LEU A 59 12.40 10.97 -16.93
CA LEU A 59 12.53 12.44 -17.02
C LEU A 59 13.82 12.96 -16.39
N ARG A 60 14.58 12.12 -15.69
CA ARG A 60 15.81 12.48 -14.96
C ARG A 60 15.59 13.66 -13.99
N LEU A 61 14.48 13.64 -13.25
CA LEU A 61 14.17 14.72 -12.32
C LEU A 61 15.22 14.79 -11.19
N PRO A 62 15.64 15.97 -10.74
CA PRO A 62 16.68 16.12 -9.73
C PRO A 62 16.16 15.86 -8.30
N VAL A 63 15.63 14.66 -8.05
CA VAL A 63 15.04 14.26 -6.77
C VAL A 63 15.47 12.84 -6.38
N ASN A 64 15.53 12.57 -5.08
CA ASN A 64 15.74 11.23 -4.55
C ASN A 64 14.39 10.60 -4.20
N ILE A 65 14.13 9.38 -4.68
CA ILE A 65 12.88 8.65 -4.43
C ILE A 65 13.16 7.21 -4.03
N ARG A 66 12.37 6.71 -3.08
CA ARG A 66 12.28 5.30 -2.70
C ARG A 66 10.85 4.82 -2.94
N GLY A 67 10.70 3.69 -3.64
CA GLY A 67 9.42 3.02 -3.84
C GLY A 67 9.33 1.76 -2.99
N LEU A 68 8.37 1.69 -2.08
CA LEU A 68 8.10 0.54 -1.23
C LEU A 68 6.80 -0.14 -1.66
N ILE A 69 6.89 -1.42 -1.97
CA ILE A 69 5.79 -2.17 -2.58
C ILE A 69 5.71 -3.53 -1.90
N PRO A 70 5.00 -3.64 -0.77
CA PRO A 70 4.72 -4.93 -0.19
C PRO A 70 3.73 -5.70 -1.09
N LEU A 71 4.10 -6.90 -1.52
CA LEU A 71 3.34 -7.72 -2.47
C LEU A 71 2.93 -9.04 -1.81
N CYS A 72 1.63 -9.36 -1.85
CA CYS A 72 1.09 -10.65 -1.43
C CYS A 72 -0.28 -10.90 -2.08
N GLU A 73 -0.83 -12.09 -1.86
CA GLU A 73 -2.23 -12.41 -2.14
C GLU A 73 -3.00 -12.56 -0.83
N ASN A 74 -4.26 -12.17 -0.82
CA ASN A 74 -5.19 -12.41 0.27
C ASN A 74 -6.19 -13.49 -0.12
N VAL A 75 -5.85 -14.75 0.11
CA VAL A 75 -6.63 -15.91 -0.30
C VAL A 75 -6.89 -16.88 0.85
N ILE A 76 -7.93 -17.72 0.70
CA ILE A 76 -8.23 -18.79 1.64
C ILE A 76 -7.22 -19.93 1.48
N GLY A 77 -6.57 -20.29 2.58
CA GLY A 77 -5.67 -21.42 2.71
C GLY A 77 -5.59 -21.91 4.15
N CYS A 78 -4.82 -22.97 4.40
CA CYS A 78 -4.73 -23.58 5.73
C CYS A 78 -4.13 -22.65 6.82
N ASN A 79 -3.39 -21.63 6.41
CA ASN A 79 -2.72 -20.67 7.29
C ASN A 79 -3.27 -19.24 7.14
N SER A 80 -4.47 -19.08 6.59
CA SER A 80 -5.11 -17.77 6.52
C SER A 80 -5.36 -17.23 7.93
N PHE A 81 -5.24 -15.91 8.06
CA PHE A 81 -5.71 -15.23 9.26
C PHE A 81 -7.18 -15.55 9.51
N ARG A 82 -7.55 -15.61 10.78
CA ARG A 82 -8.93 -15.74 11.25
C ARG A 82 -9.38 -14.46 11.92
N PRO A 83 -10.66 -14.10 11.81
CA PRO A 83 -11.24 -13.07 12.66
C PRO A 83 -10.94 -13.36 14.14
N GLY A 84 -10.36 -12.38 14.84
CA GLY A 84 -9.90 -12.48 16.22
C GLY A 84 -8.44 -12.91 16.40
N ASP A 85 -7.72 -13.29 15.33
CA ASP A 85 -6.27 -13.48 15.42
C ASP A 85 -5.57 -12.13 15.72
N CYS A 86 -4.50 -12.18 16.49
CA CYS A 86 -3.65 -11.01 16.78
C CYS A 86 -2.29 -11.18 16.12
N THR A 87 -1.85 -10.17 15.37
CA THR A 87 -0.52 -10.13 14.75
C THR A 87 0.32 -9.00 15.33
N LYS A 88 1.63 -9.18 15.33
CA LYS A 88 2.60 -8.20 15.84
C LYS A 88 3.25 -7.46 14.67
N THR A 89 3.18 -6.14 14.69
CA THR A 89 3.81 -5.23 13.72
C THR A 89 5.30 -5.03 14.00
N MET A 90 6.03 -4.47 13.04
CA MET A 90 7.47 -4.20 13.11
C MET A 90 7.88 -3.35 14.32
N ASN A 91 7.02 -2.42 14.78
CA ASN A 91 7.31 -1.58 15.96
C ASN A 91 6.88 -2.24 17.29
N GLY A 92 6.46 -3.50 17.25
CA GLY A 92 6.09 -4.28 18.42
C GLY A 92 4.67 -4.09 18.92
N LYS A 93 3.85 -3.25 18.28
CA LYS A 93 2.41 -3.16 18.55
C LYS A 93 1.68 -4.38 18.03
N TYR A 94 0.57 -4.72 18.68
CA TYR A 94 -0.32 -5.80 18.23
C TYR A 94 -1.55 -5.22 17.53
N ILE A 95 -1.98 -5.89 16.47
CA ILE A 95 -3.22 -5.60 15.73
C ILE A 95 -4.12 -6.83 15.86
N GLU A 96 -5.34 -6.61 16.34
CA GLU A 96 -6.41 -7.60 16.26
C GLU A 96 -7.04 -7.56 14.87
N ILE A 97 -7.13 -8.71 14.22
CA ILE A 97 -7.72 -8.86 12.89
C ILE A 97 -9.21 -9.10 13.07
N GLN A 98 -10.01 -8.03 13.07
CA GLN A 98 -11.47 -8.17 13.20
C GLN A 98 -12.13 -8.72 11.93
N GLY A 99 -11.54 -8.44 10.77
CA GLY A 99 -11.96 -8.99 9.48
C GLY A 99 -10.74 -9.12 8.55
N THR A 100 -10.69 -10.22 7.79
CA THR A 100 -9.56 -10.51 6.89
C THR A 100 -9.67 -9.82 5.54
N ASN A 101 -10.73 -9.03 5.33
CA ASN A 101 -11.02 -8.23 4.14
C ASN A 101 -10.56 -6.75 4.30
N HIS A 102 -9.62 -6.54 5.23
CA HIS A 102 -8.97 -5.26 5.57
C HIS A 102 -7.46 -5.49 5.74
N GLU A 103 -6.89 -6.34 4.90
CA GLU A 103 -5.50 -6.78 4.92
C GLU A 103 -4.53 -5.71 4.42
N ASP A 104 -5.00 -4.84 3.55
CA ASP A 104 -4.30 -3.67 3.02
C ASP A 104 -3.72 -2.81 4.14
N VAL A 105 -4.48 -2.56 5.21
CA VAL A 105 -4.01 -1.83 6.39
C VAL A 105 -2.85 -2.55 7.09
N LEU A 106 -2.90 -3.89 7.19
CA LEU A 106 -1.83 -4.68 7.80
C LEU A 106 -0.55 -4.58 6.98
N VAL A 107 -0.68 -4.72 5.66
CA VAL A 107 0.44 -4.72 4.73
C VAL A 107 1.08 -3.32 4.63
N LEU A 108 0.28 -2.26 4.64
CA LEU A 108 0.76 -0.88 4.66
C LEU A 108 1.38 -0.48 6.00
N ALA A 109 0.90 -1.01 7.13
CA ALA A 109 1.43 -0.66 8.46
C ALA A 109 2.94 -0.91 8.56
N ASP A 110 3.39 -2.12 8.19
CA ASP A 110 4.82 -2.45 8.23
C ASP A 110 5.62 -1.73 7.14
N ALA A 111 5.04 -1.48 5.96
CA ALA A 111 5.71 -0.71 4.92
C ALA A 111 5.93 0.76 5.32
N LEU A 112 4.95 1.38 5.98
CA LEU A 112 5.05 2.74 6.52
C LEU A 112 6.05 2.81 7.68
N LEU A 113 6.13 1.78 8.54
CA LEU A 113 7.17 1.70 9.57
C LEU A 113 8.56 1.56 8.93
N TYR A 114 8.70 0.72 7.92
CA TYR A 114 9.95 0.55 7.20
C TYR A 114 10.39 1.84 6.48
N ALA A 115 9.43 2.62 5.96
CA ALA A 115 9.68 3.90 5.30
C ALA A 115 10.42 4.91 6.20
N GLN A 116 10.19 4.88 7.52
CA GLN A 116 10.81 5.81 8.46
C GLN A 116 12.33 5.64 8.55
N ASN A 117 12.85 4.44 8.26
CA ASN A 117 14.28 4.16 8.28
C ASN A 117 15.08 4.97 7.24
N PHE A 118 14.40 5.55 6.24
CA PHE A 118 15.03 6.37 5.20
C PHE A 118 15.09 7.86 5.54
N CYS A 119 14.61 8.27 6.72
CA CYS A 119 14.50 9.68 7.12
C CYS A 119 13.90 10.55 5.99
N PRO A 120 12.70 10.23 5.47
CA PRO A 120 12.17 10.87 4.28
C PRO A 120 11.84 12.35 4.48
N LYS A 121 11.72 13.11 3.38
CA LYS A 121 11.11 14.45 3.39
C LYS A 121 9.63 14.36 3.72
N PHE A 122 8.93 13.47 3.03
CA PHE A 122 7.53 13.10 3.26
C PHE A 122 7.28 11.70 2.69
N ILE A 123 6.18 11.10 3.10
CA ILE A 123 5.72 9.78 2.66
C ILE A 123 4.36 9.98 1.98
N VAL A 124 4.14 9.29 0.86
CA VAL A 124 2.83 9.16 0.23
C VAL A 124 2.54 7.68 0.07
N ASP A 125 1.51 7.18 0.74
CA ASP A 125 0.95 5.86 0.45
C ASP A 125 -0.23 5.96 -0.52
N ILE A 126 -0.36 4.94 -1.37
CA ILE A 126 -1.36 4.85 -2.42
C ILE A 126 -1.93 3.44 -2.39
N GLY A 127 -3.25 3.32 -2.32
CA GLY A 127 -3.94 2.04 -2.27
C GLY A 127 -5.36 2.09 -2.79
N THR A 128 -5.95 0.93 -2.98
CA THR A 128 -7.36 0.69 -3.32
C THR A 128 -8.17 0.40 -2.05
N THR A 129 -7.83 1.13 -0.98
CA THR A 129 -7.99 0.78 0.44
C THR A 129 -9.43 0.76 0.97
N SER A 130 -10.40 1.26 0.21
CA SER A 130 -11.78 1.36 0.71
C SER A 130 -12.85 1.39 -0.37
N GLY A 131 -13.77 0.44 -0.32
CA GLY A 131 -15.01 0.49 -1.08
C GLY A 131 -15.88 1.71 -0.71
N MET A 132 -15.73 2.27 0.49
CA MET A 132 -16.45 3.49 0.87
C MET A 132 -16.01 4.71 0.08
N MET A 133 -14.77 4.73 -0.43
CA MET A 133 -14.33 5.86 -1.25
C MET A 133 -15.05 5.93 -2.58
N ARG A 134 -15.38 4.77 -3.15
CA ARG A 134 -16.24 4.70 -4.34
C ARG A 134 -17.64 5.23 -4.05
N ASN A 135 -18.22 4.93 -2.89
CA ASN A 135 -19.54 5.47 -2.53
C ASN A 135 -19.52 6.99 -2.30
N ALA A 136 -18.40 7.54 -1.85
CA ALA A 136 -18.28 8.96 -1.51
C ALA A 136 -17.94 9.85 -2.72
N LEU A 137 -16.98 9.43 -3.55
CA LEU A 137 -16.42 10.23 -4.65
C LEU A 137 -16.59 9.59 -6.04
N ASP A 138 -17.02 8.33 -6.08
CA ASP A 138 -17.07 7.49 -7.28
C ASP A 138 -15.75 7.56 -8.07
N GLU A 139 -15.82 7.76 -9.38
CA GLU A 139 -14.64 7.86 -10.26
C GLU A 139 -14.19 9.31 -10.50
N ALA A 140 -14.79 10.29 -9.82
CA ALA A 140 -14.56 11.70 -10.10
C ALA A 140 -13.20 12.19 -9.57
N ALA A 141 -12.74 11.67 -8.43
CA ALA A 141 -11.51 12.09 -7.79
C ALA A 141 -10.93 11.02 -6.85
N CYS A 142 -9.62 11.09 -6.60
CA CYS A 142 -8.97 10.31 -5.56
C CYS A 142 -9.19 10.97 -4.19
N GLY A 143 -9.52 10.19 -3.16
CA GLY A 143 -9.54 10.66 -1.78
C GLY A 143 -8.12 10.85 -1.24
N VAL A 144 -7.84 12.01 -0.63
CA VAL A 144 -6.54 12.31 -0.04
C VAL A 144 -6.71 12.61 1.45
N PHE A 145 -6.00 11.86 2.28
CA PHE A 145 -5.91 12.10 3.71
C PHE A 145 -4.47 12.48 4.04
N THR A 146 -4.29 13.63 4.69
CA THR A 146 -2.97 14.18 4.99
C THR A 146 -2.98 14.78 6.39
N ASN A 147 -1.83 14.71 7.06
CA ASN A 147 -1.56 15.40 8.31
C ASN A 147 -0.80 16.73 8.12
N SER A 148 -0.58 17.14 6.86
CA SER A 148 0.03 18.40 6.45
C SER A 148 -0.93 19.17 5.55
N GLU A 149 -1.10 20.46 5.84
CA GLU A 149 -1.75 21.42 4.92
C GLU A 149 -0.90 21.70 3.68
#